data_AF-A0A7N0UHC7-F1
#
_entry.id   AF-A0A7N0UHC7-F1
#
_cell.length_a   1.000
_cell.length_b   1.000
_cell.length_c   1.000
_cell.angle_alpha   90.00
_cell.angle_beta   90.00
_cell.angle_gamma   90.00
#
_symmetry.space_group_name_H-M   'P 1'
#
loop_
_entity.id
_entity.type
_entity.pdbx_description
1 polymer ?
#
loop_
_entity_poly.entity_id
_entity_poly.type
_entity_poly.pdbx_seq_one_letter_code
_entity_poly.pdbx_strand_id
1 'polypeptide(L)' 'MFRTAMRCLAQKPKPKMQPIELNFPPEQTQTISRVIFDIVKEHGPLSIAETWERVQKLA' A
#
# COMPACT_ATOMS: atom_id res chain seq x y z
N MET A 1 -4.89 29.06 25.85
CA MET A 1 -5.76 29.13 24.66
C MET A 1 -4.96 29.29 23.34
N PHE A 2 -3.99 30.21 23.24
CA PHE A 2 -3.23 30.47 21.99
C PHE A 2 -2.43 29.28 21.42
N ARG A 3 -1.75 28.51 22.27
CA ARG A 3 -0.92 27.36 21.84
C ARG A 3 -1.75 26.24 21.19
N THR A 4 -2.97 26.03 21.68
CA THR A 4 -3.91 25.03 21.15
C THR A 4 -4.43 25.45 19.79
N ALA A 5 -4.75 26.73 19.61
CA ALA A 5 -5.17 27.29 18.32
C ALA A 5 -4.07 27.15 17.26
N MET A 6 -2.81 27.47 17.59
CA MET A 6 -1.67 27.27 16.68
C MET A 6 -1.46 25.80 16.31
N ARG A 7 -1.66 24.87 17.25
CA ARG A 7 -1.55 23.42 16.97
C ARG A 7 -2.64 22.92 16.01
N CYS A 8 -3.85 23.45 16.10
CA CYS A 8 -4.93 23.11 15.18
C CYS A 8 -4.66 23.67 13.77
N LEU A 9 -4.15 24.89 13.66
CA LEU A 9 -3.80 25.51 12.38
C LEU A 9 -2.57 24.89 11.72
N ALA A 10 -1.63 24.36 12.52
CA ALA A 10 -0.43 23.69 12.04
C ALA A 10 -0.67 22.22 11.61
N GLN A 11 -1.86 21.65 11.86
CA GLN A 11 -2.19 20.33 11.35
C GLN A 11 -2.41 20.43 9.85
N LYS A 12 -1.42 19.97 9.08
CA LYS A 12 -1.59 19.79 7.65
C LYS A 12 -2.76 18.85 7.42
N PRO A 13 -3.76 19.22 6.60
CA PRO A 13 -4.83 18.30 6.26
C PRO A 13 -4.21 17.08 5.60
N LYS A 14 -4.74 15.88 5.92
CA LYS A 14 -4.35 14.67 5.20
C LYS A 14 -4.48 14.97 3.71
N PRO A 15 -3.44 14.71 2.89
CA PRO A 15 -3.57 14.88 1.45
C PRO A 15 -4.81 14.12 0.99
N LYS A 16 -5.62 14.74 0.13
CA LYS A 16 -6.77 14.08 -0.47
C LYS A 16 -6.24 12.92 -1.29
N MET A 17 -6.16 11.73 -0.69
CA MET A 17 -5.87 10.48 -1.37
C MET A 17 -7.08 10.19 -2.25
N GLN A 18 -6.95 10.55 -3.52
CA GLN A 18 -7.87 10.04 -4.53
C GLN A 18 -7.72 8.51 -4.55
N PRO A 19 -8.81 7.76 -4.79
CA PRO A 19 -8.70 6.34 -5.08
C PRO A 19 -7.67 6.14 -6.20
N ILE A 20 -6.74 5.20 -6.01
CA ILE A 20 -5.76 4.87 -7.05
C ILE A 20 -6.57 4.30 -8.22
N GLU A 21 -6.56 4.99 -9.35
CA GLU A 21 -7.16 4.46 -10.58
C GLU A 21 -6.32 3.27 -11.02
N LEU A 22 -6.85 2.08 -10.76
CA LEU A 22 -6.18 0.84 -11.09
C LEU A 22 -6.50 0.48 -12.54
N ASN A 23 -5.49 0.55 -13.40
CA ASN A 23 -5.64 0.25 -14.84
C ASN A 23 -5.83 -1.25 -15.16
N PHE A 24 -5.90 -2.12 -14.15
CA PHE A 24 -6.03 -3.57 -14.34
C PHE A 24 -7.50 -4.02 -14.31
N PRO A 25 -7.88 -5.04 -15.10
CA PRO A 25 -9.15 -5.74 -14.93
C PRO A 25 -9.34 -6.24 -13.49
N PRO A 26 -10.59 -6.27 -12.98
CA PRO A 26 -10.87 -6.65 -11.60
C PRO A 26 -10.47 -8.10 -11.28
N GLU A 27 -10.52 -8.99 -12.28
CA GLU A 27 -10.14 -10.40 -12.13
C GLU A 27 -8.63 -10.56 -11.91
N GLN A 28 -7.81 -9.86 -12.70
CA GLN A 28 -6.35 -9.87 -12.56
C GLN A 28 -5.90 -9.30 -11.21
N THR A 29 -6.60 -8.27 -10.73
CA THR A 29 -6.32 -7.64 -9.43
C THR A 29 -6.46 -8.62 -8.27
N GLN A 30 -7.48 -9.49 -8.31
CA GLN A 30 -7.71 -10.49 -7.26
C GLN A 30 -6.62 -11.56 -7.26
N THR A 31 -6.20 -12.01 -8.44
CA THR A 31 -5.13 -13.00 -8.56
C THR A 31 -3.80 -12.43 -8.07
N ILE A 32 -3.44 -11.22 -8.51
CA ILE A 32 -2.19 -10.56 -8.10
C ILE A 32 -2.17 -10.32 -6.59
N SER A 33 -3.26 -9.82 -6.01
CA SER A 33 -3.34 -9.57 -4.57
C SER A 33 -3.25 -10.85 -3.73
N ARG A 34 -3.81 -11.97 -4.19
CA ARG A 34 -3.68 -13.27 -3.53
C ARG A 34 -2.23 -13.76 -3.53
N VAL A 35 -1.56 -13.74 -4.69
CA VAL A 35 -0.16 -14.19 -4.80
C VAL A 35 0.75 -13.35 -3.89
N ILE A 36 0.60 -12.03 -3.89
CA ILE A 36 1.37 -11.14 -3.01
C ILE A 36 1.06 -11.45 -1.54
N PHE A 37 -0.21 -11.67 -1.19
CA PHE A 37 -0.59 -12.00 0.17
C PHE A 37 0.02 -13.32 0.65
N ASP A 38 0.02 -14.36 -0.17
CA ASP A 38 0.61 -15.66 0.17
C ASP A 38 2.12 -15.52 0.40
N ILE A 39 2.83 -14.76 -0.45
CA ILE A 39 4.27 -14.47 -0.29
C ILE A 39 4.55 -13.74 1.04
N VAL A 40 3.76 -12.72 1.36
CA VAL A 40 3.92 -11.95 2.61
C VAL A 40 3.55 -12.80 3.83
N LYS A 41 2.56 -13.68 3.70
CA LYS A 41 2.12 -14.57 4.79
C LYS A 41 3.20 -15.61 5.14
N GLU A 42 3.87 -16.18 4.14
CA GLU A 42 4.92 -17.18 4.37
C GLU A 42 6.23 -16.60 4.92
N HIS A 43 6.57 -15.37 4.51
CA HIS A 43 7.88 -14.79 4.81
C HIS A 43 7.87 -13.61 5.77
N GLY A 44 6.68 -13.13 6.14
CA GLY A 44 6.51 -11.94 6.97
C GLY A 44 6.59 -10.64 6.16
N PRO A 45 6.66 -9.48 6.82
CA PRO A 45 6.71 -8.19 6.16
C PRO A 45 8.00 -8.05 5.33
N LEU A 46 7.83 -8.03 4.02
CA LEU A 46 8.91 -7.88 3.04
C LEU A 46 8.89 -6.49 2.44
N SER A 47 10.06 -6.01 1.99
CA SER A 47 10.13 -4.84 1.14
C SER A 47 9.56 -5.13 -0.26
N ILE A 48 9.23 -4.07 -0.99
CA ILE A 48 8.71 -4.18 -2.38
C ILE A 48 9.72 -4.92 -3.28
N ALA A 49 11.01 -4.63 -3.12
CA ALA A 49 12.08 -5.26 -3.90
C ALA A 49 12.15 -6.77 -3.62
N GLU A 50 12.15 -7.17 -2.35
CA GLU A 50 12.19 -8.59 -1.96
C GLU A 50 10.93 -9.35 -2.38
N THR A 51 9.78 -8.69 -2.36
CA THR A 51 8.52 -9.29 -2.85
C THR A 51 8.62 -9.55 -4.36
N TRP A 52 9.17 -8.62 -5.14
CA TRP A 52 9.36 -8.77 -6.58
C TRP A 52 10.31 -9.92 -6.94
N GLU A 53 11.44 -10.05 -6.23
CA GLU A 53 12.38 -11.16 -6.43
C GLU A 53 11.72 -12.54 -6.18
N ARG A 54 10.77 -12.62 -5.25
CA ARG A 54 10.07 -13.87 -4.94
C ARG A 54 9.00 -14.19 -5.97
N VAL A 55 8.27 -13.18 -6.45
CA VAL A 55 7.32 -13.36 -7.57
C VAL A 55 8.04 -13.91 -8.79
N GLN A 56 9.24 -13.42 -9.11
CA GLN A 56 10.04 -13.95 -10.23
C GLN A 56 10.46 -15.40 -10.08
N LYS A 57 10.59 -15.92 -8.85
CA LYS A 57 10.94 -17.34 -8.59
C LYS A 57 9.76 -18.29 -8.77
N LEU A 58 8.53 -17.77 -8.81
CA LEU A 58 7.30 -18.53 -8.98
C LEU A 58 6.84 -18.59 -10.45
N ALA A 59 7.47 -17.81 -11.34
CA ALA A 59 7.22 -17.76 -12.78
C ALA A 59 8.18 -18.68 -13.54
#